data_AF-A0A2H6AVH6-F1
#
_entry.id   AF-A0A2H6AVH6-F1
#
_cell.length_a   1.000
_cell.length_b   1.000
_cell.length_c   1.000
_cell.angle_alpha   90.00
_cell.angle_beta   90.00
_cell.angle_gamma   90.00
#
_symmetry.space_group_name_H-M   'P 1'
#
loop_
_entity.id
_entity.type
_entity.pdbx_description
1 polymer ?
#
loop_
_entity_poly.entity_id
_entity_poly.type
_entity_poly.pdbx_seq_one_letter_code
_entity_poly.pdbx_strand_id
1 'polypeptide(L)'
;MDAKARQVVLEHRARDGVVFRTVLAFEPTPVELSEERARFRLRVPPGERRQVHLWVGVEREGRERAEPPRAFGTVLRTARREWRQRGARAATIESSNEIFNQVICRAVSDLCMLRVETPHGPYPHAGIPWFATPCGRDGLVTALESLWMDAEIARGVLRFLAATRAREMAPFRDAEPGRILQEMRAGGWCCAGRGCRMPSTGCASATCGSPPPRWT
;
A
#
# COMPACT_ATOMS: atom_id res chain seq x y z
N MET A 1 17.79 31.28 -7.04
CA MET A 1 17.64 30.32 -5.93
C MET A 1 16.82 30.99 -4.84
N ASP A 2 15.54 30.63 -4.72
CA ASP A 2 14.63 31.25 -3.76
C ASP A 2 14.79 30.55 -2.39
N ALA A 3 15.38 31.26 -1.43
CA ALA A 3 15.59 30.80 -0.05
C ALA A 3 14.27 30.64 0.76
N LYS A 4 13.11 30.66 0.09
CA LYS A 4 11.77 30.46 0.66
C LYS A 4 11.07 29.17 0.19
N ALA A 5 11.70 28.36 -0.66
CA ALA A 5 11.11 27.09 -1.10
C ALA A 5 10.94 26.13 0.09
N ARG A 6 9.69 25.79 0.43
CA ARG A 6 9.34 24.80 1.48
C ARG A 6 9.04 23.41 0.92
N GLN A 7 9.18 23.24 -0.39
CA GLN A 7 8.69 22.08 -1.12
C GLN A 7 9.65 21.70 -2.25
N VAL A 8 9.81 20.39 -2.46
CA VAL A 8 10.49 19.78 -3.60
C VAL A 8 9.51 18.85 -4.30
N VAL A 9 9.57 18.80 -5.62
CA VAL A 9 8.78 17.89 -6.44
C VAL A 9 9.75 17.00 -7.20
N LEU A 10 9.65 15.69 -6.98
CA LEU A 10 10.43 14.67 -7.68
C LEU A 10 9.52 14.02 -8.72
N GLU A 11 9.89 14.10 -9.99
CA GLU A 11 9.12 13.49 -11.07
C GLU A 11 9.73 12.16 -11.50
N HIS A 12 8.89 11.15 -11.69
CA HIS A 12 9.26 9.85 -12.21
C HIS A 12 8.30 9.43 -13.32
N ARG A 13 8.85 9.10 -14.49
CA ARG A 13 8.08 8.51 -15.58
C ARG A 13 8.16 6.99 -15.50
N ALA A 14 7.03 6.36 -15.25
CA ALA A 14 6.93 4.90 -15.24
C ALA A 14 7.10 4.34 -16.66
N ARG A 15 7.40 3.04 -16.74
CA ARG A 15 7.67 2.33 -18.00
C ARG A 15 6.48 2.29 -18.95
N ASP A 16 5.26 2.46 -18.45
CA ASP A 16 4.01 2.59 -19.21
C ASP A 16 3.72 4.02 -19.66
N GLY A 17 4.66 4.94 -19.44
CA GLY A 17 4.59 6.34 -19.85
C GLY A 17 3.87 7.25 -18.86
N VAL A 18 3.23 6.70 -17.83
CA VAL A 18 2.51 7.45 -16.79
C VAL A 18 3.50 8.23 -15.94
N VAL A 19 3.22 9.52 -15.73
CA VAL A 19 4.04 10.38 -14.86
C VAL A 19 3.52 10.32 -13.42
N PHE A 20 4.45 10.09 -12.50
CA PHE A 20 4.26 10.20 -11.05
C PHE A 20 5.05 11.39 -10.53
N ARG A 21 4.47 12.17 -9.62
CA ARG A 21 5.15 13.26 -8.92
C ARG A 21 5.09 13.01 -7.43
N THR A 22 6.26 12.89 -6.79
CA THR A 22 6.37 12.85 -5.34
C THR A 22 6.64 14.25 -4.85
N VAL A 23 5.70 14.79 -4.08
CA VAL A 23 5.82 16.11 -3.48
C VAL A 23 6.23 15.98 -2.03
N LEU A 24 7.37 16.59 -1.69
CA LEU A 24 7.88 16.69 -0.34
C LEU A 24 7.68 18.11 0.15
N ALA A 25 6.90 18.31 1.22
CA ALA A 25 6.71 19.62 1.84
C ALA A 25 7.14 19.60 3.30
N PHE A 26 7.79 20.67 3.74
CA PHE A 26 8.44 20.76 5.04
C PHE A 26 7.87 21.90 5.88
N GLU A 27 7.73 21.65 7.18
CA GLU A 27 7.41 22.66 8.17
C GLU A 27 8.25 22.43 9.44
N PRO A 28 9.09 23.37 9.89
CA PRO A 28 9.38 24.69 9.30
C PRO A 28 10.11 24.61 7.96
N THR A 29 10.30 25.74 7.27
CA THR A 29 11.09 25.80 6.04
C THR A 29 12.55 25.40 6.32
N PRO A 30 13.15 24.48 5.55
CA PRO A 30 14.56 24.12 5.68
C PRO A 30 15.47 25.33 5.42
N VAL A 31 16.65 25.34 6.02
CA VAL A 31 17.68 26.37 5.77
C VAL A 31 18.31 26.18 4.38
N GLU A 32 18.35 24.93 3.92
CA GLU A 32 18.85 24.53 2.60
C GLU A 32 17.89 23.47 2.07
N LEU A 33 17.43 23.64 0.84
CA LEU A 33 16.54 22.68 0.17
C LEU A 33 17.00 22.49 -1.28
N SER A 34 17.17 21.23 -1.66
CA SER A 34 17.57 20.78 -2.99
C SER A 34 16.85 19.46 -3.32
N GLU A 35 17.05 18.95 -4.52
CA GLU A 35 16.47 17.67 -4.96
C GLU A 35 17.00 16.47 -4.16
N GLU A 36 18.20 16.56 -3.60
CA GLU A 36 18.86 15.45 -2.89
C GLU A 36 18.82 15.57 -1.36
N ARG A 37 18.65 16.79 -0.83
CA ARG A 37 18.71 17.03 0.62
C ARG A 37 17.90 18.23 1.09
N ALA A 38 17.36 18.09 2.30
CA ALA A 38 16.78 19.17 3.10
C ALA A 38 17.57 19.30 4.42
N ARG A 39 18.05 20.51 4.72
CA ARG A 39 18.87 20.79 5.92
C ARG A 39 18.12 21.68 6.91
N PHE A 40 18.10 21.26 8.16
CA PHE A 40 17.56 22.02 9.27
C PHE A 40 18.67 22.41 10.24
N ARG A 41 18.61 23.64 10.76
CA ARG A 41 19.43 24.06 11.90
C ARG A 41 18.50 24.35 13.07
N LEU A 42 18.42 23.41 14.01
CA LEU A 42 17.53 23.50 15.16
C LEU A 42 18.35 23.82 16.42
N ARG A 43 17.95 24.85 17.15
CA ARG A 43 18.40 25.10 18.52
C ARG A 43 17.34 24.55 19.47
N VAL A 44 17.72 23.64 20.35
CA VAL A 44 16.84 23.03 21.36
C VAL A 44 17.40 23.30 22.75
N PRO A 45 16.94 24.36 23.44
CA PRO A 45 17.33 24.64 24.81
C PRO A 45 16.91 23.53 25.81
N PRO A 46 17.49 23.48 27.02
CA PRO A 46 17.06 22.54 28.06
C PRO A 46 15.55 22.63 28.33
N GLY A 47 14.87 21.49 28.32
CA GLY A 47 13.41 21.42 28.55
C GLY A 47 12.53 21.83 27.37
N GLU A 48 13.10 22.33 26.27
CA GLU A 48 12.34 22.71 25.08
C GLU A 48 12.19 21.59 24.05
N ARG A 49 11.15 21.70 23.21
CA ARG A 49 10.90 20.81 22.08
C ARG A 49 10.89 21.59 20.77
N ARG A 50 11.47 21.00 19.72
CA ARG A 50 11.30 21.44 18.33
C ARG A 50 10.72 20.29 17.52
N GLN A 51 9.89 20.60 16.54
CA GLN A 51 9.27 19.62 15.66
C GLN A 51 9.55 20.02 14.22
N VAL A 52 9.80 19.02 13.40
CA VAL A 52 9.86 19.14 11.94
C VAL A 52 8.82 18.18 11.40
N HIS A 53 7.93 18.67 10.55
CA HIS A 53 6.91 17.90 9.87
C HIS A 53 7.32 17.77 8.41
N LEU A 54 7.27 16.53 7.91
CA LEU A 54 7.44 16.20 6.51
C LEU A 54 6.11 15.66 6.00
N TRP A 55 5.61 16.29 4.96
CA TRP A 55 4.51 15.77 4.16
C TRP A 55 5.05 15.15 2.88
N VAL A 56 4.57 13.95 2.57
CA VAL A 56 4.89 13.22 1.35
C VAL A 56 3.57 12.93 0.63
N GLY A 57 3.37 13.58 -0.51
CA GLY A 57 2.27 13.30 -1.43
C GLY A 57 2.78 12.59 -2.67
N VAL A 58 2.03 11.61 -3.17
CA VAL A 58 2.30 10.98 -4.47
C VAL A 58 1.13 11.29 -5.38
N GLU A 59 1.42 12.02 -6.44
CA GLU A 59 0.47 12.43 -7.47
C GLU A 59 0.68 11.57 -8.72
N ARG A 60 -0.42 11.15 -9.36
CA ARG A 60 -0.40 10.49 -10.66
C ARG A 60 -1.02 11.43 -11.69
N GLU A 61 -0.40 11.54 -12.86
CA GLU A 61 -0.94 12.31 -13.97
C GLU A 61 -2.43 12.00 -14.23
N GLY A 62 -3.25 13.06 -14.34
CA GLY A 62 -4.70 12.96 -14.51
C GLY A 62 -5.52 12.77 -13.22
N ARG A 63 -4.88 12.72 -12.04
CA ARG A 63 -5.55 12.79 -10.73
C ARG A 63 -5.38 14.20 -10.13
N GLU A 64 -6.37 14.60 -9.33
CA GLU A 64 -6.35 15.89 -8.64
C GLU A 64 -5.17 15.96 -7.66
N ARG A 65 -4.56 17.15 -7.57
CA ARG A 65 -3.38 17.41 -6.76
C ARG A 65 -3.76 17.51 -5.29
N ALA A 66 -3.18 16.66 -4.45
CA ALA A 66 -3.32 16.80 -3.00
C ALA A 66 -2.46 17.96 -2.50
N GLU A 67 -3.06 18.94 -1.84
CA GLU A 67 -2.29 19.99 -1.16
C GLU A 67 -1.74 19.48 0.18
N PRO A 68 -0.53 19.93 0.59
CA PRO A 68 -0.02 19.63 1.91
C PRO A 68 -0.97 20.17 2.98
N PRO A 69 -1.34 19.35 3.98
CA PRO A 69 -2.27 19.77 5.01
C PRO A 69 -1.65 20.87 5.88
N ARG A 70 -2.44 21.91 6.15
CA ARG A 70 -2.00 23.07 6.92
C ARG A 70 -1.84 22.82 8.43
N ALA A 71 -2.24 21.63 8.91
CA ALA A 71 -2.24 21.30 10.34
C ALA A 71 -1.89 19.83 10.58
N PHE A 72 -0.60 19.52 10.69
CA PHE A 72 -0.09 18.17 10.94
C PHE A 72 -0.79 17.46 12.12
N GLY A 73 -0.99 18.18 13.24
CA GLY A 73 -1.64 17.62 14.42
C GLY A 73 -3.09 17.16 14.18
N THR A 74 -3.84 17.87 13.35
CA THR A 74 -5.20 17.48 12.98
C THR A 74 -5.19 16.22 12.12
N VAL A 75 -4.31 16.19 11.10
CA VAL A 75 -4.16 15.01 10.23
C VAL A 75 -3.73 13.78 11.01
N LEU A 76 -2.77 13.92 11.93
CA LEU A 76 -2.32 12.83 12.78
C LEU A 76 -3.46 12.28 13.65
N ARG A 77 -4.32 13.14 14.20
CA ARG A 77 -5.48 12.71 15.00
C ARG A 77 -6.50 11.96 14.14
N THR A 78 -6.79 12.45 12.94
CA THR A 78 -7.69 11.78 11.99
C THR A 78 -7.14 10.42 11.60
N ALA A 79 -5.88 10.33 11.17
CA ALA A 79 -5.23 9.08 10.81
C ALA A 79 -5.24 8.05 11.96
N ARG A 80 -4.96 8.50 13.21
CA ARG A 80 -5.05 7.63 14.40
C ARG A 80 -6.47 7.16 14.68
N ARG A 81 -7.48 7.99 14.43
CA ARG A 81 -8.89 7.60 14.60
C ARG A 81 -9.29 6.55 13.56
N GLU A 82 -8.96 6.78 12.30
CA GLU A 82 -9.21 5.83 11.22
C GLU A 82 -8.50 4.51 11.47
N TRP A 83 -7.23 4.54 11.89
CA TRP A 83 -6.48 3.34 12.27
C TRP A 83 -7.17 2.55 13.37
N ARG A 84 -7.59 3.21 14.45
CA ARG A 84 -8.34 2.56 15.53
C ARG A 84 -9.66 1.99 15.04
N GLN A 85 -10.39 2.69 14.18
CA GLN A 85 -11.64 2.19 13.60
C GLN A 85 -11.44 0.94 12.74
N ARG A 86 -10.29 0.83 12.04
CA ARG A 86 -9.97 -0.37 11.25
C ARG A 86 -9.79 -1.61 12.13
N GLY A 87 -9.19 -1.45 13.31
CA GLY A 87 -9.00 -2.52 14.29
C GLY A 87 -10.15 -2.71 15.28
N ALA A 88 -11.06 -1.74 15.43
CA ALA A 88 -12.11 -1.75 16.45
C ALA A 88 -13.13 -2.89 16.29
N ARG A 89 -13.20 -3.52 15.12
CA ARG A 89 -14.04 -4.71 14.89
C ARG A 89 -13.37 -6.01 15.31
N ALA A 90 -12.04 -6.03 15.41
CA ALA A 90 -11.31 -7.22 15.80
C ALA A 90 -11.64 -7.57 17.25
N ALA A 91 -11.87 -8.85 17.52
CA ALA A 91 -11.96 -9.33 18.89
C ALA A 91 -10.69 -8.99 19.68
N THR A 92 -10.86 -8.50 20.90
CA THR A 92 -9.74 -8.23 21.83
C THR A 92 -9.40 -9.50 22.59
N ILE A 93 -8.12 -9.84 22.65
CA ILE A 93 -7.58 -10.88 23.53
C ILE A 93 -6.85 -10.20 24.68
N GLU A 94 -7.11 -10.68 25.90
CA GLU A 94 -6.36 -10.34 27.09
C GLU A 94 -5.92 -11.63 27.79
N SER A 95 -4.70 -11.61 28.33
CA SER A 95 -4.08 -12.69 29.07
C SER A 95 -3.29 -12.12 30.25
N SER A 96 -3.00 -12.94 31.24
CA SER A 96 -2.04 -12.57 32.31
C SER A 96 -0.59 -12.50 31.83
N ASN A 97 -0.31 -12.90 30.58
CA ASN A 97 1.02 -12.80 29.98
C ASN A 97 1.13 -11.57 29.06
N GLU A 98 1.91 -10.58 29.49
CA GLU A 98 2.04 -9.33 28.74
C GLU A 98 2.82 -9.43 27.43
N ILE A 99 3.73 -10.39 27.32
CA ILE A 99 4.42 -10.64 26.06
C ILE A 99 3.41 -11.17 25.04
N PHE A 100 2.53 -12.08 25.46
CA PHE A 100 1.48 -12.61 24.60
C PHE A 100 0.51 -11.50 24.14
N ASN A 101 0.09 -10.63 25.06
CA ASN A 101 -0.75 -9.48 24.73
C ASN A 101 -0.08 -8.56 23.71
N GLN A 102 1.21 -8.28 23.85
CA GLN A 102 1.97 -7.46 22.89
C GLN A 102 2.07 -8.12 21.52
N VAL A 103 2.34 -9.42 21.46
CA VAL A 103 2.44 -10.17 20.20
C VAL A 103 1.10 -10.16 19.45
N ILE A 104 -0.01 -10.42 20.15
CA ILE A 104 -1.34 -10.36 19.53
C ILE A 104 -1.67 -8.94 19.07
N CYS A 105 -1.45 -7.91 19.90
CA CYS A 105 -1.65 -6.51 19.50
C CYS A 105 -0.88 -6.16 18.22
N ARG A 106 0.36 -6.66 18.11
CA ARG A 106 1.19 -6.45 16.93
C ARG A 106 0.63 -7.20 15.72
N ALA A 107 0.24 -8.46 15.86
CA ALA A 107 -0.34 -9.25 14.78
C ALA A 107 -1.62 -8.63 14.22
N VAL A 108 -2.51 -8.12 15.07
CA VAL A 108 -3.72 -7.39 14.65
C VAL A 108 -3.38 -6.11 13.91
N SER A 109 -2.39 -5.35 14.42
CA SER A 109 -1.90 -4.14 13.76
C SER A 109 -1.32 -4.44 12.36
N ASP A 110 -0.54 -5.52 12.22
CA ASP A 110 0.07 -5.92 10.95
C ASP A 110 -1.01 -6.39 9.95
N LEU A 111 -2.01 -7.14 10.39
CA LEU A 111 -3.14 -7.52 9.53
C LEU A 111 -3.96 -6.29 9.08
N CYS A 112 -4.20 -5.32 9.98
CA CYS A 112 -4.87 -4.06 9.64
C CYS A 112 -4.07 -3.23 8.62
N MET A 113 -2.73 -3.32 8.66
CA MET A 113 -1.84 -2.67 7.69
C MET A 113 -1.95 -3.31 6.31
N LEU A 114 -1.98 -4.64 6.25
CA LEU A 114 -2.03 -5.41 5.00
C LEU A 114 -3.43 -5.43 4.35
N ARG A 115 -4.46 -5.03 5.08
CA ARG A 115 -5.84 -4.97 4.60
C ARG A 115 -6.05 -3.81 3.64
N VAL A 116 -6.54 -4.11 2.44
CA VAL A 116 -7.01 -3.13 1.46
C VAL A 116 -8.51 -3.28 1.23
N GLU A 117 -9.18 -2.17 0.96
CA GLU A 117 -10.60 -2.17 0.60
C GLU A 117 -10.75 -2.46 -0.90
N THR A 118 -11.54 -3.48 -1.25
CA THR A 118 -11.89 -3.82 -2.63
C THR A 118 -13.39 -3.60 -2.86
N PRO A 119 -13.87 -3.56 -4.11
CA PRO A 119 -15.31 -3.54 -4.40
C PRO A 119 -16.08 -4.73 -3.80
N HIS A 120 -15.39 -5.80 -3.41
CA HIS A 120 -15.96 -7.01 -2.85
C HIS A 120 -15.84 -7.10 -1.32
N GLY A 121 -15.24 -6.10 -0.68
CA GLY A 121 -14.94 -6.05 0.75
C GLY A 121 -13.44 -6.02 1.04
N PRO A 122 -13.04 -6.09 2.32
CA PRO A 122 -11.64 -6.04 2.72
C PRO A 122 -10.89 -7.30 2.27
N TYR A 123 -9.68 -7.13 1.75
CA TYR A 123 -8.81 -8.23 1.35
C TYR A 123 -7.40 -8.02 1.92
N PRO A 124 -6.80 -9.01 2.60
CA PRO A 124 -5.44 -8.91 3.10
C PRO A 124 -4.43 -9.18 1.97
N HIS A 125 -3.45 -8.31 1.80
CA HIS A 125 -2.28 -8.62 0.98
C HIS A 125 -1.36 -9.61 1.69
N ALA A 126 -0.66 -10.44 0.91
CA ALA A 126 0.23 -11.45 1.45
C ALA A 126 1.51 -10.88 2.07
N GLY A 127 1.89 -9.65 1.73
CA GLY A 127 3.00 -8.95 2.37
C GLY A 127 3.40 -7.67 1.64
N ILE A 128 4.42 -6.96 2.14
CA ILE A 128 5.00 -5.78 1.48
C ILE A 128 6.51 -5.98 1.26
N PRO A 129 7.11 -5.38 0.22
CA PRO A 129 6.46 -4.66 -0.88
C PRO A 129 6.04 -5.58 -2.03
N TRP A 130 6.73 -6.71 -2.24
CA TRP A 130 6.59 -7.51 -3.47
C TRP A 130 5.35 -8.39 -3.53
N PHE A 131 4.71 -8.65 -2.38
CA PHE A 131 3.46 -9.40 -2.26
C PHE A 131 2.27 -8.50 -1.90
N ALA A 132 2.38 -7.20 -2.21
CA ALA A 132 1.34 -6.20 -1.94
C ALA A 132 0.22 -6.30 -2.99
N THR A 133 -0.37 -7.49 -3.08
CA THR A 133 -1.30 -7.92 -4.11
C THR A 133 -2.22 -9.00 -3.54
N PRO A 134 -3.44 -9.16 -4.06
CA PRO A 134 -4.28 -10.30 -3.73
C PRO A 134 -3.61 -11.62 -4.16
N CYS A 135 -3.45 -12.54 -3.22
CA CYS A 135 -2.96 -13.90 -3.44
C CYS A 135 -3.98 -14.90 -2.89
N GLY A 136 -4.51 -15.80 -3.72
CA GLY A 136 -5.72 -16.55 -3.35
C GLY A 136 -5.54 -17.47 -2.15
N ARG A 137 -4.48 -18.29 -2.14
CA ARG A 137 -4.19 -19.19 -1.01
C ARG A 137 -3.94 -18.40 0.27
N ASP A 138 -3.07 -17.39 0.19
CA ASP A 138 -2.67 -16.63 1.37
C ASP A 138 -3.88 -15.89 1.95
N GLY A 139 -4.73 -15.32 1.09
CA GLY A 139 -6.02 -14.74 1.49
C GLY A 139 -6.96 -15.74 2.17
N LEU A 140 -7.08 -16.97 1.65
CA LEU A 140 -7.91 -18.02 2.25
C LEU A 140 -7.39 -18.47 3.62
N VAL A 141 -6.07 -18.66 3.75
CA VAL A 141 -5.44 -19.04 5.02
C VAL A 141 -5.65 -17.94 6.05
N THR A 142 -5.35 -16.68 5.68
CA THR A 142 -5.59 -15.53 6.57
C THR A 142 -7.06 -15.40 6.94
N ALA A 143 -7.99 -15.59 6.00
CA ALA A 143 -9.43 -15.57 6.27
C ALA A 143 -9.85 -16.63 7.29
N LEU A 144 -9.29 -17.84 7.21
CA LEU A 144 -9.55 -18.92 8.16
C LEU A 144 -8.98 -18.60 9.54
N GLU A 145 -7.70 -18.19 9.59
CA GLU A 145 -6.98 -17.88 10.83
C GLU A 145 -7.56 -16.65 11.56
N SER A 146 -8.08 -15.67 10.81
CA SER A 146 -8.65 -14.44 11.37
C SER A 146 -10.17 -14.51 11.57
N LEU A 147 -10.83 -15.62 11.23
CA LEU A 147 -12.30 -15.70 11.21
C LEU A 147 -12.92 -15.41 12.59
N TRP A 148 -12.31 -15.93 13.65
CA TRP A 148 -12.75 -15.73 15.03
C TRP A 148 -12.58 -14.28 15.50
N MET A 149 -11.71 -13.52 14.82
CA MET A 149 -11.33 -12.16 15.20
C MET A 149 -12.07 -11.09 14.39
N ASP A 150 -12.07 -11.18 13.06
CA ASP A 150 -12.78 -10.26 12.16
C ASP A 150 -13.34 -11.04 10.96
N ALA A 151 -14.62 -11.40 11.05
CA ALA A 151 -15.31 -12.16 10.01
C ALA A 151 -15.50 -11.38 8.70
N GLU A 152 -15.35 -10.05 8.69
CA GLU A 152 -15.44 -9.27 7.46
C GLU A 152 -14.25 -9.53 6.53
N ILE A 153 -13.08 -9.87 7.08
CA ILE A 153 -11.91 -10.28 6.29
C ILE A 153 -12.26 -11.55 5.50
N ALA A 154 -12.82 -12.56 6.17
CA ALA A 154 -13.22 -13.80 5.51
C ALA A 154 -14.30 -13.57 4.45
N ARG A 155 -15.31 -12.76 4.74
CA ARG A 155 -16.35 -12.38 3.78
C ARG A 155 -15.77 -11.67 2.55
N GLY A 156 -14.88 -10.71 2.76
CA GLY A 156 -14.23 -9.97 1.68
C GLY A 156 -13.35 -10.86 0.81
N VAL A 157 -12.55 -11.74 1.43
CA VAL A 157 -11.74 -12.75 0.71
C VAL A 157 -12.61 -13.67 -0.13
N LEU A 158 -13.65 -14.28 0.45
CA LEU A 158 -14.50 -15.22 -0.26
C LEU A 158 -15.26 -14.55 -1.41
N ARG A 159 -15.79 -13.32 -1.21
CA ARG A 159 -16.45 -12.55 -2.27
C ARG A 159 -15.49 -12.16 -3.37
N PHE A 160 -14.29 -11.70 -3.02
CA PHE A 160 -13.25 -11.33 -3.98
C PHE A 160 -12.88 -12.55 -4.83
N LEU A 161 -12.53 -13.68 -4.20
CA LEU A 161 -12.13 -14.89 -4.92
C LEU A 161 -13.25 -15.49 -5.75
N ALA A 162 -14.50 -15.44 -5.28
CA ALA A 162 -15.65 -15.86 -6.08
C ALA A 162 -15.86 -14.97 -7.32
N ALA A 163 -15.62 -13.67 -7.19
CA ALA A 163 -15.69 -12.72 -8.31
C ALA A 163 -14.52 -12.87 -9.29
N THR A 164 -13.34 -13.25 -8.80
CA THR A 164 -12.09 -13.34 -9.58
C THR A 164 -11.73 -14.74 -10.08
N ARG A 165 -12.51 -15.77 -9.72
CA ARG A 165 -12.26 -17.14 -10.20
C ARG A 165 -12.32 -17.21 -11.72
N ALA A 166 -11.48 -18.05 -12.31
CA ALA A 166 -11.51 -18.28 -13.74
C ALA A 166 -12.85 -18.90 -14.16
N ARG A 167 -13.44 -18.39 -15.25
CA ARG A 167 -14.69 -18.90 -15.83
C ARG A 167 -14.49 -19.67 -17.13
N GLU A 168 -13.33 -19.47 -17.75
CA GLU A 168 -12.99 -19.98 -19.08
C GLU A 168 -11.56 -20.52 -19.04
N MET A 169 -11.24 -21.37 -20.01
CA MET A 169 -9.89 -21.87 -20.23
C MET A 169 -9.01 -20.76 -20.83
N ALA A 170 -7.87 -20.46 -20.21
CA ALA A 170 -6.88 -19.55 -20.75
C ALA A 170 -5.46 -20.08 -20.49
N PRO A 171 -4.84 -20.81 -21.45
CA PRO A 171 -3.54 -21.44 -21.27
C PRO A 171 -2.43 -20.46 -20.90
N PHE A 172 -2.45 -19.25 -21.46
CA PHE A 172 -1.45 -18.21 -21.15
C PHE A 172 -1.45 -17.78 -19.68
N ARG A 173 -2.61 -17.86 -19.01
CA ARG A 173 -2.77 -17.49 -17.59
C ARG A 173 -2.81 -18.72 -16.68
N ASP A 174 -2.59 -19.91 -17.24
CA ASP A 174 -2.77 -21.18 -16.56
C ASP A 174 -4.13 -21.23 -15.83
N ALA A 175 -5.20 -20.89 -16.55
CA ALA A 175 -6.54 -20.75 -15.99
C ALA A 175 -7.49 -21.78 -16.57
N GLU A 176 -8.23 -22.45 -15.69
CA GLU A 176 -9.30 -23.38 -16.03
C GLU A 176 -10.58 -22.96 -15.30
N PRO A 177 -11.78 -23.26 -15.83
CA PRO A 177 -13.03 -22.94 -15.15
C PRO A 177 -13.04 -23.45 -13.69
N GLY A 178 -13.27 -22.54 -12.74
CA GLY A 178 -13.28 -22.83 -11.30
C GLY A 178 -11.94 -22.63 -10.59
N ARG A 179 -10.83 -22.45 -11.32
CA ARG A 179 -9.52 -22.21 -10.70
C ARG A 179 -9.50 -20.89 -9.94
N ILE A 180 -9.02 -20.95 -8.70
CA ILE A 180 -8.83 -19.78 -7.84
C ILE A 180 -7.57 -19.04 -8.26
N LEU A 181 -7.61 -17.71 -8.16
CA LEU A 181 -6.50 -16.81 -8.43
C LEU A 181 -5.25 -17.20 -7.61
N GLN A 182 -4.10 -17.31 -8.27
CA GLN A 182 -2.82 -17.43 -7.57
C GLN A 182 -2.36 -16.06 -7.05
N GLU A 183 -2.24 -15.06 -7.94
CA GLU A 183 -1.80 -13.70 -7.64
C GLU A 183 -2.40 -12.69 -8.63
N MET A 184 -2.81 -11.49 -8.21
CA MET A 184 -3.35 -10.44 -9.09
C MET A 184 -2.60 -9.10 -8.99
N ARG A 185 -1.70 -8.83 -9.94
CA ARG A 185 -1.04 -7.52 -10.04
C ARG A 185 -1.80 -6.54 -10.93
N ALA A 186 -2.04 -5.35 -10.41
CA ALA A 186 -2.44 -4.19 -11.22
C ALA A 186 -1.16 -3.47 -11.71
N GLY A 187 -0.84 -3.53 -13.01
CA GLY A 187 0.39 -2.90 -13.55
C GLY A 187 0.61 -3.06 -15.07
N GLY A 188 1.40 -2.14 -15.64
CA GLY A 188 1.42 -1.70 -17.04
C GLY A 188 1.72 -2.68 -18.18
N TRP A 189 2.01 -3.96 -17.93
CA TRP A 189 2.12 -4.97 -19.02
C TRP A 189 0.82 -5.76 -19.24
N CYS A 190 -0.08 -5.79 -18.26
CA CYS A 190 -1.43 -6.33 -18.50
C CYS A 190 -2.24 -5.45 -19.47
N CYS A 191 -1.83 -4.20 -19.70
CA CYS A 191 -2.60 -3.22 -20.50
C CYS A 191 -1.93 -2.82 -21.83
N ALA A 192 -0.68 -3.20 -22.10
CA ALA A 192 0.13 -2.65 -23.20
C ALA A 192 0.15 -3.50 -24.50
N GLY A 193 -0.90 -4.30 -24.75
CA GLY A 193 -1.09 -5.01 -26.01
C GLY A 193 -2.55 -4.95 -26.42
N ARG A 194 -2.82 -4.53 -27.67
CA ARG A 194 -4.16 -4.50 -28.29
C ARG A 194 -4.90 -5.81 -28.01
N GLY A 195 -5.79 -5.81 -27.00
CA GLY A 195 -6.60 -6.98 -26.65
C GLY A 195 -6.82 -7.26 -25.16
N CYS A 196 -6.01 -6.73 -24.24
CA CYS A 196 -6.25 -6.96 -22.80
C CYS A 196 -7.07 -5.83 -22.17
N ARG A 197 -8.40 -5.89 -22.29
CA ARG A 197 -9.30 -5.26 -21.30
C ARG A 197 -9.05 -5.96 -19.97
N MET A 198 -8.85 -5.23 -18.88
CA MET A 198 -8.75 -5.77 -17.51
C MET A 198 -9.78 -6.87 -17.28
N PRO A 199 -9.39 -8.14 -16.99
CA PRO A 199 -10.34 -9.11 -16.45
C PRO A 199 -9.80 -9.86 -15.22
N SER A 200 -10.76 -10.32 -14.44
CA SER A 200 -10.79 -11.10 -13.18
C SER A 200 -9.64 -12.00 -12.75
N THR A 201 -8.60 -12.31 -13.52
CA THR A 201 -7.60 -13.31 -13.10
C THR A 201 -6.22 -12.97 -13.64
N GLY A 202 -5.26 -12.87 -12.71
CA GLY A 202 -3.94 -12.27 -12.90
C GLY A 202 -3.03 -12.97 -13.91
N CYS A 203 -1.96 -12.27 -14.26
CA CYS A 203 -0.87 -12.78 -15.08
C CYS A 203 -0.08 -13.79 -14.27
N ALA A 204 0.08 -15.01 -14.80
CA ALA A 204 1.03 -15.98 -14.29
C ALA A 204 2.43 -15.32 -14.23
N SER A 205 3.19 -15.71 -13.21
CA SER A 205 4.59 -15.36 -12.99
C SER A 205 5.40 -15.32 -14.31
N ALA A 206 5.53 -14.14 -14.91
CA ALA A 206 6.54 -13.90 -15.91
C ALA A 206 7.79 -13.43 -15.16
N THR A 207 8.61 -14.38 -14.73
CA THR A 207 10.06 -14.15 -14.80
C THR A 207 10.37 -14.00 -16.29
N CYS A 208 10.16 -12.80 -16.84
CA CYS A 208 10.70 -12.46 -18.15
C CYS A 208 12.21 -12.46 -17.99
N GLY A 209 12.85 -13.59 -18.31
CA GLY A 209 14.29 -13.69 -18.41
C GLY A 209 14.78 -12.66 -19.42
N SER A 210 15.37 -11.58 -18.92
CA SER A 210 16.27 -10.75 -19.71
C SER A 210 17.57 -11.53 -19.89
N PRO A 211 18.11 -11.66 -21.12
CA PRO A 211 19.50 -12.11 -21.28
C PRO A 211 20.41 -11.09 -20.57
N PRO A 212 21.53 -11.54 -19.95
CA PRO A 212 22.41 -10.62 -19.25
C PRO A 212 22.97 -9.56 -20.21
N PRO A 213 23.19 -8.31 -19.75
CA PRO A 213 23.77 -7.28 -20.57
C PRO A 213 25.17 -7.71 -21.02
N ARG A 214 25.40 -7.73 -22.34
CA ARG A 214 26.74 -7.79 -22.89
C ARG A 214 27.37 -6.42 -22.64
N TRP A 215 28.36 -6.39 -21.76
CA TRP A 215 29.27 -5.27 -21.64
C TRP A 215 30.16 -5.27 -22.89
N THR A 216 30.03 -4.24 -23.70
CA THR A 216 31.07 -3.80 -24.65
C THR A 216 31.56 -2.44 -24.19
#